data_AF-F1L4L0-F1
#
_entry.id   AF-F1L4L0-F1
#
_cell.length_a   1.000
_cell.length_b   1.000
_cell.length_c   1.000
_cell.angle_alpha   90.00
_cell.angle_beta   90.00
_cell.angle_gamma   90.00
#
_symmetry.space_group_name_H-M   'P 1'
#
loop_
_entity.id
_entity.type
_entity.pdbx_description
1 polymer ?
#
loop_
_entity_poly.entity_id
_entity_poly.type
_entity_poly.pdbx_seq_one_letter_code
_entity_poly.pdbx_strand_id
1 'polypeptide(L)'
;MSSNFVADGGDTELAQIGFVFVTISGIVALIIALVVWSRWDTSRIKSSNKSESSREQSEEESEKEPPKPNPFRKISAKTSKAKWEKSRDVLFDHPWMITTLKGHVGRVLDIDFSSNGKFLVSIGEDRSLFLWHTKDFAEKEHKFTRGNVELDNATRIAFGPDSKSVLLSLAAANKLAVYKLARREDGSQAYKFFPVENVSFPEVHLRDINSNAIACNGKFVMSSSDDNKVVLYSLRGDVLKVVEPKLNILYEASISPCGRFVAASGFTPDVFVFEVLFNRQGEFVDVKRAFELKGHTSGVLSFCFNQNSSRCVTASKDGTWKLFDTEIRYNLGQEAQIIASGDWDVLRNASPETVSVAMSPSGKSFAVGASRHVRIFSALQPEKQFNLMLDLHQAPLCRVRMSPCGLMLATCGDRHIRIFHNVAEYFSSVVALEKAIRDAREEAPRRRLQEQLEEARDKLQAVYK
;
A
#
# COMPACT_ATOMS: atom_id res chain seq x y z
N MET A 1 55.50 70.94 26.56
CA MET A 1 56.48 69.93 27.05
C MET A 1 55.73 68.85 27.82
N SER A 2 56.33 67.68 27.93
CA SER A 2 55.76 66.46 28.51
C SER A 2 55.56 66.49 30.02
N SER A 3 54.50 65.85 30.50
CA SER A 3 54.60 64.90 31.62
C SER A 3 53.54 63.80 31.43
N ASN A 4 53.96 62.54 31.59
CA ASN A 4 53.08 61.36 31.59
C ASN A 4 52.89 60.91 33.04
N PHE A 5 51.71 60.35 33.39
CA PHE A 5 51.61 59.51 34.58
C PHE A 5 50.56 58.39 34.41
N VAL A 6 51.07 57.14 34.44
CA VAL A 6 50.46 55.87 34.90
C VAL A 6 49.03 55.52 34.46
N ALA A 7 48.94 54.42 33.69
CA ALA A 7 48.06 53.29 33.99
C ALA A 7 48.67 52.00 33.40
N ASP A 8 49.04 51.03 34.24
CA ASP A 8 49.44 49.67 33.86
C ASP A 8 49.12 48.72 35.03
N GLY A 9 48.86 47.44 34.76
CA GLY A 9 48.52 46.42 35.77
C GLY A 9 47.05 45.96 35.79
N GLY A 10 46.38 45.86 34.63
CA GLY A 10 45.01 45.33 34.52
C GLY A 10 44.87 44.00 33.74
N ASP A 11 45.56 43.87 32.61
CA ASP A 11 45.19 42.86 31.60
C ASP A 11 45.77 41.44 31.84
N THR A 12 46.69 41.29 32.80
CA THR A 12 47.42 40.02 33.02
C THR A 12 46.65 38.99 33.85
N GLU A 13 45.81 39.39 34.82
CA GLU A 13 45.02 38.45 35.61
C GLU A 13 43.86 37.82 34.81
N LEU A 14 43.14 38.63 34.03
CA LEU A 14 42.00 38.17 33.23
C LEU A 14 42.39 37.08 32.21
N ALA A 15 43.58 37.20 31.61
CA ALA A 15 44.12 36.18 30.71
C ALA A 15 44.40 34.84 31.43
N GLN A 16 44.93 34.87 32.66
CA GLN A 16 45.19 33.66 33.44
C GLN A 16 43.88 32.98 33.88
N ILE A 17 42.89 33.75 34.35
CA ILE A 17 41.57 33.24 34.76
C ILE A 17 40.88 32.53 33.57
N GLY A 18 40.92 33.11 32.37
CA GLY A 18 40.38 32.49 31.16
C GLY A 18 41.03 31.13 30.84
N PHE A 19 42.36 31.03 30.96
CA PHE A 19 43.10 29.79 30.70
C PHE A 19 42.79 28.68 31.73
N VAL A 20 42.55 29.05 32.99
CA VAL A 20 42.12 28.14 34.05
C VAL A 20 40.71 27.57 33.77
N PHE A 21 39.76 28.38 33.30
CA PHE A 21 38.42 27.87 32.96
C PHE A 21 38.42 26.92 31.74
N VAL A 22 39.24 27.19 30.71
CA VAL A 22 39.38 26.31 29.55
C VAL A 22 40.03 24.97 29.93
N THR A 23 41.07 24.99 30.77
CA THR A 23 41.73 23.75 31.21
C THR A 23 40.85 22.91 32.15
N ILE A 24 40.13 23.53 33.10
CA ILE A 24 39.18 22.82 33.98
C ILE A 24 38.04 22.17 33.17
N SER A 25 37.43 22.89 32.21
CA SER A 25 36.34 22.34 31.40
C SER A 25 36.79 21.17 30.51
N GLY A 26 38.01 21.23 29.96
CA GLY A 26 38.64 20.11 29.24
C GLY A 26 38.84 18.88 30.13
N ILE A 27 39.34 19.06 31.36
CA ILE A 27 39.54 17.97 32.33
C ILE A 27 38.20 17.32 32.72
N VAL A 28 37.16 18.12 32.97
CA VAL A 28 35.80 17.60 33.29
C VAL A 28 35.23 16.77 32.14
N ALA A 29 35.36 17.23 30.89
CA ALA A 29 34.93 16.47 29.72
C ALA A 29 35.67 15.12 29.59
N LEU A 30 36.98 15.10 29.86
CA LEU A 30 37.81 13.90 29.82
C LEU A 30 37.41 12.88 30.91
N ILE A 31 37.13 13.36 32.14
CA ILE A 31 36.62 12.53 33.24
C ILE A 31 35.25 11.92 32.87
N ILE A 32 34.34 12.70 32.28
CA ILE A 32 33.03 12.19 31.82
C ILE A 32 33.22 11.10 30.76
N ALA A 33 34.12 11.30 29.78
CA ALA A 33 34.43 10.30 28.76
C ALA A 33 34.98 8.99 29.37
N LEU A 34 35.87 9.07 30.35
CA LEU A 34 36.40 7.90 31.07
C LEU A 34 35.33 7.15 31.87
N VAL A 35 34.40 7.86 32.52
CA VAL A 35 33.26 7.25 33.24
C VAL A 35 32.28 6.57 32.28
N VAL A 36 32.02 7.17 31.11
CA VAL A 36 31.19 6.54 30.06
C VAL A 36 31.87 5.30 29.49
N TRP A 37 33.17 5.36 29.19
CA TRP A 37 33.93 4.21 28.69
C TRP A 37 33.99 3.06 29.70
N SER A 38 34.28 3.35 30.97
CA SER A 38 34.28 2.36 32.07
C SER A 38 32.93 1.66 32.23
N ARG A 39 31.82 2.40 32.11
CA ARG A 39 30.45 1.83 32.13
C ARG A 39 30.13 1.00 30.89
N TRP A 40 30.63 1.41 29.71
CA TRP A 40 30.47 0.62 28.49
C TRP A 40 31.25 -0.70 28.57
N ASP A 41 32.48 -0.68 29.08
CA ASP A 41 33.31 -1.88 29.16
C ASP A 41 32.79 -2.88 30.22
N THR A 42 32.34 -2.38 31.39
CA THR A 42 31.63 -3.24 32.36
C THR A 42 30.30 -3.81 31.84
N SER A 43 29.65 -3.15 30.87
CA SER A 43 28.49 -3.75 30.18
C SER A 43 28.90 -4.89 29.24
N ARG A 44 30.07 -4.78 28.59
CA ARG A 44 30.65 -5.81 27.72
C ARG A 44 31.04 -7.06 28.49
N ILE A 45 31.75 -6.90 29.61
CA ILE A 45 32.10 -8.01 30.51
C ILE A 45 30.82 -8.70 31.03
N LYS A 46 29.80 -7.92 31.44
CA LYS A 46 28.50 -8.49 31.85
C LYS A 46 27.72 -9.20 30.72
N SER A 47 27.97 -8.90 29.45
CA SER A 47 27.44 -9.69 28.34
C SER A 47 28.22 -10.99 28.12
N SER A 48 29.56 -10.97 28.21
CA SER A 48 30.43 -12.15 28.04
C SER A 48 30.07 -13.25 29.03
N ASN A 49 30.12 -12.93 30.33
CA ASN A 49 29.84 -13.89 31.40
C ASN A 49 28.40 -14.43 31.33
N LYS A 50 27.46 -13.74 30.68
CA LYS A 50 26.08 -14.19 30.51
C LYS A 50 25.90 -15.16 29.33
N SER A 51 26.78 -15.11 28.33
CA SER A 51 26.91 -16.12 27.27
C SER A 51 27.70 -17.36 27.69
N GLU A 52 28.48 -17.27 28.77
CA GLU A 52 29.23 -18.40 29.36
C GLU A 52 28.40 -19.10 30.45
N SER A 53 27.79 -18.35 31.38
CA SER A 53 26.91 -18.92 32.42
C SER A 53 25.61 -19.55 31.88
N SER A 54 25.34 -19.46 30.58
CA SER A 54 24.24 -20.13 29.88
C SER A 54 24.69 -21.38 29.11
N ARG A 55 25.97 -21.75 29.20
CA ARG A 55 26.54 -23.01 28.69
C ARG A 55 26.95 -24.00 29.79
N GLU A 56 27.07 -23.54 31.04
CA GLU A 56 27.49 -24.35 32.19
C GLU A 56 26.30 -24.90 33.03
N GLN A 57 25.06 -24.85 32.50
CA GLN A 57 23.85 -25.35 33.20
C GLN A 57 23.20 -26.57 32.51
N SER A 58 23.95 -27.35 31.74
CA SER A 58 23.44 -28.56 31.06
C SER A 58 24.27 -29.84 31.28
N GLU A 59 25.42 -29.78 31.95
CA GLU A 59 26.33 -30.91 32.13
C GLU A 59 26.95 -30.94 33.54
N GLU A 60 26.22 -31.44 34.55
CA GLU A 60 26.72 -32.27 35.66
C GLU A 60 25.61 -32.57 36.71
N GLU A 61 25.08 -33.80 36.73
CA GLU A 61 24.71 -34.48 37.99
C GLU A 61 24.52 -36.00 37.78
N SER A 62 24.89 -36.79 38.80
CA SER A 62 24.67 -38.25 38.98
C SER A 62 25.55 -39.29 38.23
N GLU A 63 26.70 -39.60 38.85
CA GLU A 63 27.25 -40.96 39.01
C GLU A 63 27.24 -41.30 40.53
N LYS A 64 27.32 -42.52 41.08
CA LYS A 64 27.37 -43.94 40.64
C LYS A 64 27.05 -44.82 41.89
N GLU A 65 26.76 -46.12 41.88
CA GLU A 65 26.39 -47.10 40.84
C GLU A 65 25.21 -47.94 41.46
N PRO A 66 25.27 -49.22 41.90
CA PRO A 66 25.98 -50.44 41.48
C PRO A 66 24.97 -51.42 40.76
N PRO A 67 25.12 -52.76 40.71
CA PRO A 67 25.64 -53.31 39.45
C PRO A 67 24.95 -54.55 38.84
N LYS A 68 25.03 -54.63 37.49
CA LYS A 68 25.15 -55.88 36.66
C LYS A 68 23.89 -56.80 36.55
N PRO A 69 23.83 -57.79 35.61
CA PRO A 69 24.88 -58.28 34.70
C PRO A 69 24.52 -58.51 33.20
N ASN A 70 25.57 -58.57 32.37
CA ASN A 70 25.76 -59.47 31.19
C ASN A 70 24.92 -59.29 29.89
N PRO A 71 25.39 -59.79 28.72
CA PRO A 71 25.45 -58.92 27.54
C PRO A 71 24.83 -59.43 26.22
N PHE A 72 24.76 -58.49 25.26
CA PHE A 72 24.59 -58.64 23.80
C PHE A 72 23.40 -59.46 23.24
N ARG A 73 22.43 -58.73 22.68
CA ARG A 73 21.75 -59.16 21.44
C ARG A 73 21.42 -57.97 20.54
N LYS A 74 21.77 -58.05 19.25
CA LYS A 74 21.49 -57.00 18.25
C LYS A 74 20.00 -56.93 17.94
N ILE A 75 19.43 -55.73 17.93
CA ILE A 75 18.12 -55.43 17.32
C ILE A 75 18.33 -54.28 16.33
N SER A 76 17.74 -54.38 15.14
CA SER A 76 17.98 -53.44 14.04
C SER A 76 17.29 -52.09 14.26
N ALA A 77 18.01 -51.01 13.98
CA ALA A 77 17.43 -49.67 13.99
C ALA A 77 16.43 -49.52 12.83
N LYS A 78 15.14 -49.39 13.16
CA LYS A 78 14.13 -48.87 12.22
C LYS A 78 14.07 -47.35 12.38
N THR A 79 14.66 -46.61 11.45
CA THR A 79 14.55 -45.15 11.38
C THR A 79 13.10 -44.76 11.08
N SER A 80 12.35 -44.36 12.12
CA SER A 80 11.05 -43.71 11.96
C SER A 80 11.26 -42.36 11.29
N LYS A 81 10.98 -42.27 9.99
CA LYS A 81 10.98 -41.00 9.25
C LYS A 81 10.07 -40.02 9.98
N ALA A 82 10.64 -38.91 10.45
CA ALA A 82 9.89 -37.82 11.05
C ALA A 82 8.81 -37.38 10.05
N LYS A 83 7.53 -37.52 10.44
CA LYS A 83 6.39 -37.27 9.57
C LYS A 83 6.20 -35.75 9.48
N TRP A 84 6.80 -35.13 8.47
CA TRP A 84 6.64 -33.70 8.19
C TRP A 84 5.14 -33.37 8.06
N GLU A 85 4.58 -32.78 9.11
CA GLU A 85 3.24 -32.23 9.04
C GLU A 85 3.29 -31.03 8.12
N LYS A 86 2.72 -31.17 6.92
CA LYS A 86 2.42 -30.01 6.09
C LYS A 86 1.61 -29.04 6.94
N SER A 87 2.11 -27.81 7.09
CA SER A 87 1.34 -26.71 7.68
C SER A 87 -0.05 -26.72 7.06
N ARG A 88 -1.09 -26.89 7.87
CA ARG A 88 -2.47 -26.89 7.37
C ARG A 88 -2.70 -25.57 6.64
N ASP A 89 -2.97 -25.64 5.33
CA ASP A 89 -3.46 -24.50 4.57
C ASP A 89 -4.68 -23.95 5.32
N VAL A 90 -4.56 -22.75 5.88
CA VAL A 90 -5.69 -22.09 6.54
C VAL A 90 -6.62 -21.62 5.45
N LEU A 91 -7.56 -22.50 5.11
CA LEU A 91 -8.73 -22.23 4.28
C LEU A 91 -9.61 -21.24 5.04
N PHE A 92 -9.23 -19.96 4.97
CA PHE A 92 -10.13 -18.86 5.27
C PHE A 92 -11.27 -18.92 4.25
N ASP A 93 -12.48 -19.08 4.77
CA ASP A 93 -13.72 -19.18 4.00
C ASP A 93 -14.69 -18.09 4.49
N HIS A 94 -15.49 -17.56 3.57
CA HIS A 94 -16.41 -16.46 3.83
C HIS A 94 -17.51 -16.48 2.76
N PRO A 95 -18.81 -16.27 3.08
CA PRO A 95 -19.91 -16.45 2.13
C PRO A 95 -19.81 -15.65 0.83
N TRP A 96 -19.10 -14.52 0.85
CA TRP A 96 -18.90 -13.68 -0.34
C TRP A 96 -17.59 -13.96 -1.08
N MET A 97 -16.83 -14.99 -0.71
CA MET A 97 -15.62 -15.41 -1.44
C MET A 97 -16.01 -16.06 -2.77
N ILE A 98 -15.33 -15.64 -3.83
CA ILE A 98 -15.36 -16.28 -5.14
C ILE A 98 -14.26 -17.33 -5.18
N THR A 99 -13.02 -16.94 -4.86
CA THR A 99 -11.89 -17.89 -4.77
C THR A 99 -10.67 -17.32 -4.03
N THR A 100 -9.69 -18.19 -3.74
CA THR A 100 -8.34 -17.87 -3.28
C THR A 100 -7.30 -18.28 -4.33
N LEU A 101 -6.63 -17.29 -4.94
CA LEU A 101 -5.55 -17.51 -5.91
C LEU A 101 -4.26 -17.92 -5.18
N LYS A 102 -3.82 -19.16 -5.41
CA LYS A 102 -2.60 -19.74 -4.81
C LYS A 102 -1.49 -19.84 -5.86
N GLY A 103 -0.29 -19.36 -5.53
CA GLY A 103 0.88 -19.47 -6.40
C GLY A 103 2.14 -18.78 -5.87
N HIS A 104 1.99 -17.69 -5.11
CA HIS A 104 3.14 -16.95 -4.53
C HIS A 104 3.75 -17.72 -3.36
N VAL A 105 5.08 -17.65 -3.28
CA VAL A 105 5.91 -18.26 -2.22
C VAL A 105 6.18 -17.25 -1.12
N GLY A 106 6.42 -15.98 -1.50
CA GLY A 106 6.50 -14.81 -0.61
C GLY A 106 5.14 -14.10 -0.41
N ARG A 107 5.12 -13.03 0.39
CA ARG A 107 3.94 -12.16 0.55
C ARG A 107 3.62 -11.45 -0.76
N VAL A 108 2.33 -11.25 -1.05
CA VAL A 108 1.87 -10.44 -2.18
C VAL A 108 1.82 -8.97 -1.78
N LEU A 109 2.70 -8.15 -2.36
CA LEU A 109 2.93 -6.74 -1.96
C LEU A 109 1.96 -5.76 -2.62
N ASP A 110 1.52 -6.05 -3.85
CA ASP A 110 0.56 -5.22 -4.56
C ASP A 110 -0.18 -6.03 -5.65
N ILE A 111 -1.35 -5.54 -6.05
CA ILE A 111 -2.21 -6.14 -7.06
C ILE A 111 -2.88 -5.03 -7.89
N ASP A 112 -3.11 -5.29 -9.18
CA ASP A 112 -3.91 -4.39 -10.02
C ASP A 112 -4.64 -5.10 -11.17
N PHE A 113 -5.79 -4.55 -11.56
CA PHE A 113 -6.64 -5.08 -12.64
C PHE A 113 -6.35 -4.36 -13.96
N SER A 114 -6.28 -5.11 -15.06
CA SER A 114 -6.18 -4.52 -16.41
C SER A 114 -7.42 -3.68 -16.71
N SER A 115 -7.27 -2.51 -17.34
CA SER A 115 -8.37 -1.60 -17.73
C SER A 115 -9.52 -2.29 -18.50
N ASN A 116 -9.24 -3.36 -19.25
CA ASN A 116 -10.23 -4.14 -19.99
C ASN A 116 -10.96 -5.24 -19.18
N GLY A 117 -10.64 -5.40 -17.89
CA GLY A 117 -11.25 -6.35 -16.96
C GLY A 117 -10.92 -7.83 -17.19
N LYS A 118 -10.02 -8.19 -18.12
CA LYS A 118 -9.70 -9.60 -18.47
C LYS A 118 -8.55 -10.20 -17.66
N PHE A 119 -7.76 -9.36 -17.01
CA PHE A 119 -6.57 -9.76 -16.26
C PHE A 119 -6.48 -9.08 -14.88
N LEU A 120 -5.82 -9.78 -13.96
CA LEU A 120 -5.29 -9.27 -12.70
C LEU A 120 -3.78 -9.57 -12.70
N VAL A 121 -2.93 -8.61 -12.33
CA VAL A 121 -1.51 -8.89 -12.04
C VAL A 121 -1.25 -8.71 -10.55
N SER A 122 -0.30 -9.50 -10.06
CA SER A 122 0.13 -9.53 -8.67
C SER A 122 1.64 -9.67 -8.60
N ILE A 123 2.26 -8.98 -7.63
CA ILE A 123 3.69 -9.00 -7.39
C ILE A 123 4.00 -9.51 -5.98
N GLY A 124 5.06 -10.29 -5.84
CA GLY A 124 5.47 -10.90 -4.57
C GLY A 124 6.90 -10.59 -4.15
N GLU A 125 7.16 -10.72 -2.85
CA GLU A 125 8.51 -10.64 -2.25
C GLU A 125 9.50 -11.67 -2.85
N ASP A 126 8.99 -12.71 -3.52
CA ASP A 126 9.79 -13.75 -4.21
C ASP A 126 10.23 -13.36 -5.64
N ARG A 127 10.05 -12.09 -6.02
CA ARG A 127 10.33 -11.49 -7.35
C ARG A 127 9.44 -11.97 -8.48
N SER A 128 8.38 -12.73 -8.20
CA SER A 128 7.44 -13.18 -9.23
C SER A 128 6.40 -12.12 -9.56
N LEU A 129 6.08 -12.01 -10.85
CA LEU A 129 4.83 -11.43 -11.33
C LEU A 129 3.93 -12.55 -11.82
N PHE A 130 2.70 -12.61 -11.33
CA PHE A 130 1.67 -13.50 -11.90
C PHE A 130 0.56 -12.69 -12.55
N LEU A 131 0.37 -12.94 -13.84
CA LEU A 131 -0.83 -12.58 -14.59
C LEU A 131 -1.87 -13.70 -14.42
N TRP A 132 -3.03 -13.34 -13.87
CA TRP A 132 -4.21 -14.19 -13.75
C TRP A 132 -5.26 -13.77 -14.76
N HIS A 133 -6.02 -14.74 -15.28
CA HIS A 133 -7.21 -14.46 -16.09
C HIS A 133 -8.44 -14.34 -15.20
N THR A 134 -9.24 -13.28 -15.40
CA THR A 134 -10.42 -13.01 -14.54
C THR A 134 -11.61 -13.93 -14.81
N LYS A 135 -11.61 -14.62 -15.96
CA LYS A 135 -12.61 -15.66 -16.30
C LYS A 135 -12.42 -16.92 -15.46
N ASP A 136 -11.17 -17.34 -15.33
CA ASP A 136 -10.72 -18.55 -14.65
C ASP A 136 -10.98 -18.49 -13.13
N PHE A 137 -11.40 -17.34 -12.57
CA PHE A 137 -11.76 -17.16 -11.16
C PHE A 137 -12.99 -17.97 -10.72
N ALA A 138 -13.83 -18.42 -11.66
CA ALA A 138 -14.94 -19.34 -11.39
C ALA A 138 -14.56 -20.83 -11.55
N GLU A 139 -13.34 -21.14 -12.03
CA GLU A 139 -12.82 -22.51 -12.13
C GLU A 139 -12.17 -22.93 -10.80
N LYS A 140 -12.00 -24.24 -10.56
CA LYS A 140 -11.34 -24.76 -9.34
C LYS A 140 -9.81 -24.66 -9.36
N GLU A 141 -9.23 -24.50 -10.54
CA GLU A 141 -7.78 -24.38 -10.76
C GLU A 141 -7.49 -23.13 -11.59
N HIS A 142 -6.74 -22.19 -11.03
CA HIS A 142 -6.47 -20.91 -11.70
C HIS A 142 -5.13 -20.95 -12.44
N LYS A 143 -5.18 -20.79 -13.76
CA LYS A 143 -3.98 -20.70 -14.58
C LYS A 143 -3.37 -19.30 -14.44
N PHE A 144 -2.06 -19.23 -14.26
CA PHE A 144 -1.31 -17.99 -14.22
C PHE A 144 -0.08 -18.03 -15.11
N THR A 145 0.28 -16.87 -15.68
CA THR A 145 1.56 -16.70 -16.39
C THR A 145 2.57 -16.08 -15.44
N ARG A 146 3.70 -16.76 -15.21
CA ARG A 146 4.85 -16.24 -14.48
C ARG A 146 5.75 -15.36 -15.35
N GLY A 147 5.99 -14.15 -14.89
CA GLY A 147 7.22 -13.39 -15.14
C GLY A 147 8.02 -13.28 -13.84
N ASN A 148 9.26 -12.85 -13.96
CA ASN A 148 10.11 -12.48 -12.82
C ASN A 148 10.65 -11.06 -13.05
N VAL A 149 10.88 -10.32 -11.97
CA VAL A 149 11.79 -9.17 -11.98
C VAL A 149 13.22 -9.71 -11.89
N GLU A 150 14.11 -9.22 -12.75
CA GLU A 150 15.52 -9.59 -12.69
C GLU A 150 16.27 -8.73 -11.66
N LEU A 151 17.08 -9.39 -10.82
CA LEU A 151 17.94 -8.85 -9.77
C LEU A 151 17.27 -8.07 -8.61
N ASP A 152 16.11 -7.44 -8.79
CA ASP A 152 15.39 -6.66 -7.76
C ASP A 152 13.99 -7.22 -7.44
N ASN A 153 13.35 -6.73 -6.38
CA ASN A 153 11.96 -6.95 -6.03
C ASN A 153 11.09 -5.79 -6.54
N ALA A 154 9.81 -6.03 -6.84
CA ALA A 154 8.84 -4.96 -7.07
C ALA A 154 8.03 -4.67 -5.80
N THR A 155 7.87 -3.39 -5.43
CA THR A 155 7.04 -2.97 -4.29
C THR A 155 5.60 -2.64 -4.69
N ARG A 156 5.41 -2.02 -5.86
CA ARG A 156 4.13 -1.49 -6.36
C ARG A 156 3.91 -1.79 -7.84
N ILE A 157 2.64 -1.96 -8.24
CA ILE A 157 2.25 -2.19 -9.63
C ILE A 157 1.04 -1.37 -10.05
N ALA A 158 1.08 -0.87 -11.29
CA ALA A 158 -0.07 -0.34 -12.00
C ALA A 158 -0.13 -0.90 -13.44
N PHE A 159 -1.32 -1.24 -13.92
CA PHE A 159 -1.55 -1.54 -15.33
C PHE A 159 -1.52 -0.25 -16.16
N GLY A 160 -0.97 -0.35 -17.38
CA GLY A 160 -1.19 0.67 -18.39
C GLY A 160 -2.64 0.69 -18.87
N PRO A 161 -3.18 1.86 -19.28
CA PRO A 161 -4.54 1.97 -19.80
C PRO A 161 -4.76 1.14 -21.08
N ASP A 162 -3.69 0.73 -21.76
CA ASP A 162 -3.72 -0.15 -22.93
C ASP A 162 -3.98 -1.64 -22.60
N SER A 163 -3.95 -2.04 -21.31
CA SER A 163 -3.98 -3.43 -20.85
C SER A 163 -2.89 -4.35 -21.46
N LYS A 164 -1.77 -3.78 -21.94
CA LYS A 164 -0.62 -4.51 -22.51
C LYS A 164 0.72 -4.07 -21.92
N SER A 165 0.74 -3.05 -21.07
CA SER A 165 1.90 -2.64 -20.28
C SER A 165 1.58 -2.73 -18.78
N VAL A 166 2.61 -2.96 -17.97
CA VAL A 166 2.58 -2.78 -16.51
C VAL A 166 3.77 -1.94 -16.08
N LEU A 167 3.53 -1.06 -15.12
CA LEU A 167 4.52 -0.23 -14.44
C LEU A 167 4.85 -0.88 -13.09
N LEU A 168 6.14 -1.03 -12.80
CA LEU A 168 6.63 -1.54 -11.52
C LEU A 168 7.44 -0.46 -10.82
N SER A 169 7.34 -0.40 -9.49
CA SER A 169 8.34 0.26 -8.65
C SER A 169 9.34 -0.78 -8.16
N LEU A 170 10.62 -0.57 -8.43
CA LEU A 170 11.73 -1.42 -8.00
C LEU A 170 12.20 -1.04 -6.59
N ALA A 171 12.43 -2.04 -5.74
CA ALA A 171 12.70 -1.85 -4.31
C ALA A 171 14.12 -1.34 -4.01
N ALA A 172 15.15 -2.03 -4.49
CA ALA A 172 16.54 -1.65 -4.24
C ALA A 172 16.97 -0.45 -5.10
N ALA A 173 16.43 -0.34 -6.31
CA ALA A 173 16.79 0.73 -7.25
C ALA A 173 16.01 2.05 -7.07
N ASN A 174 14.93 2.08 -6.27
CA ASN A 174 14.03 3.24 -6.13
C ASN A 174 13.63 3.91 -7.46
N LYS A 175 13.39 3.07 -8.47
CA LYS A 175 13.11 3.43 -9.86
C LYS A 175 11.79 2.82 -10.33
N LEU A 176 11.22 3.43 -11.35
CA LEU A 176 10.15 2.83 -12.14
C LEU A 176 10.76 1.95 -13.26
N ALA A 177 10.08 0.85 -13.58
CA ALA A 177 10.40 -0.02 -14.72
C ALA A 177 9.11 -0.41 -15.47
N VAL A 178 9.18 -0.50 -16.80
CA VAL A 178 8.04 -0.93 -17.63
C VAL A 178 8.26 -2.35 -18.12
N TYR A 179 7.23 -3.20 -17.96
CA TYR A 179 7.17 -4.51 -18.59
C TYR A 179 5.99 -4.57 -19.56
N LYS A 180 6.24 -5.08 -20.77
CA LYS A 180 5.23 -5.29 -21.80
C LYS A 180 4.71 -6.72 -21.75
N LEU A 181 3.40 -6.85 -21.89
CA LEU A 181 2.69 -8.13 -21.95
C LEU A 181 2.38 -8.47 -23.42
N ALA A 182 3.04 -9.50 -23.93
CA ALA A 182 2.77 -10.04 -25.27
C ALA A 182 2.37 -11.52 -25.17
N ARG A 183 1.70 -12.03 -26.21
CA ARG A 183 1.50 -13.48 -26.38
C ARG A 183 2.81 -14.11 -26.84
N ARG A 184 3.01 -15.38 -26.51
CA ARG A 184 4.14 -16.15 -27.06
C ARG A 184 3.93 -16.38 -28.55
N GLU A 185 5.03 -16.38 -29.30
CA GLU A 185 5.03 -16.60 -30.75
C GLU A 185 4.85 -18.10 -31.08
N ASP A 186 5.12 -18.99 -30.11
CA ASP A 186 4.96 -20.46 -30.13
C ASP A 186 3.52 -20.98 -30.36
N GLY A 187 2.59 -20.15 -30.85
CA GLY A 187 1.17 -20.48 -31.05
C GLY A 187 0.34 -20.67 -29.76
N SER A 188 0.97 -20.88 -28.61
CA SER A 188 0.29 -21.03 -27.33
C SER A 188 -0.45 -19.75 -26.92
N GLN A 189 -1.63 -19.89 -26.30
CA GLN A 189 -2.40 -18.73 -25.77
C GLN A 189 -1.77 -18.13 -24.51
N ALA A 190 -0.62 -18.64 -24.06
CA ALA A 190 0.11 -18.10 -22.92
C ALA A 190 0.71 -16.74 -23.25
N TYR A 191 0.74 -15.87 -22.25
CA TYR A 191 1.44 -14.60 -22.33
C TYR A 191 2.90 -14.76 -21.87
N LYS A 192 3.68 -13.69 -22.01
CA LYS A 192 4.98 -13.51 -21.36
C LYS A 192 5.17 -12.01 -21.08
N PHE A 193 5.81 -11.71 -19.94
CA PHE A 193 6.29 -10.37 -19.62
C PHE A 193 7.68 -10.16 -20.24
N PHE A 194 7.91 -8.99 -20.82
CA PHE A 194 9.18 -8.57 -21.41
C PHE A 194 9.57 -7.21 -20.83
N PRO A 195 10.77 -7.01 -20.28
CA PRO A 195 11.23 -5.68 -19.86
C PRO A 195 11.32 -4.75 -21.08
N VAL A 196 11.10 -3.45 -20.87
CA VAL A 196 11.21 -2.42 -21.92
C VAL A 196 12.44 -1.56 -21.67
N GLU A 197 13.61 -2.07 -22.04
CA GLU A 197 14.92 -1.42 -21.81
C GLU A 197 15.04 -0.02 -22.43
N ASN A 198 14.29 0.25 -23.51
CA ASN A 198 14.25 1.54 -24.20
C ASN A 198 13.51 2.65 -23.42
N VAL A 199 12.95 2.37 -22.24
CA VAL A 199 12.30 3.35 -21.35
C VAL A 199 12.91 3.23 -19.96
N SER A 200 13.75 4.19 -19.60
CA SER A 200 14.45 4.24 -18.31
C SER A 200 14.04 5.48 -17.53
N PHE A 201 13.61 5.30 -16.28
CA PHE A 201 13.29 6.41 -15.38
C PHE A 201 14.49 6.70 -14.46
N PRO A 202 14.86 7.96 -14.24
CA PRO A 202 15.99 8.31 -13.37
C PRO A 202 15.72 8.06 -11.87
N GLU A 203 16.79 7.83 -11.09
CA GLU A 203 16.75 7.90 -9.62
C GLU A 203 16.45 9.34 -9.19
N VAL A 204 15.19 9.64 -8.85
CA VAL A 204 14.76 10.96 -8.31
C VAL A 204 14.36 10.86 -6.83
N HIS A 205 13.88 9.69 -6.41
CA HIS A 205 13.48 9.44 -5.03
C HIS A 205 14.66 8.98 -4.17
N LEU A 206 14.70 9.51 -2.95
CA LEU A 206 15.71 9.14 -1.94
C LEU A 206 15.24 8.03 -0.99
N ARG A 207 14.03 7.50 -1.22
CA ARG A 207 13.34 6.49 -0.41
C ARG A 207 12.43 5.64 -1.29
N ASP A 208 11.93 4.57 -0.71
CA ASP A 208 10.94 3.63 -1.24
C ASP A 208 9.76 4.34 -1.94
N ILE A 209 9.36 3.81 -3.10
CA ILE A 209 8.22 4.32 -3.87
C ILE A 209 6.93 3.69 -3.32
N ASN A 210 6.09 4.49 -2.67
CA ASN A 210 4.86 4.05 -2.02
C ASN A 210 3.65 3.95 -2.97
N SER A 211 3.64 4.71 -4.07
CA SER A 211 2.61 4.66 -5.11
C SER A 211 3.21 4.85 -6.51
N ASN A 212 2.64 4.18 -7.51
CA ASN A 212 2.88 4.47 -8.92
C ASN A 212 1.56 4.42 -9.71
N ALA A 213 1.50 5.12 -10.86
CA ALA A 213 0.34 5.10 -11.76
C ALA A 213 0.70 5.61 -13.16
N ILE A 214 -0.04 5.15 -14.18
CA ILE A 214 -0.02 5.69 -15.54
C ILE A 214 -1.32 6.47 -15.77
N ALA A 215 -1.24 7.70 -16.30
CA ALA A 215 -2.43 8.50 -16.58
C ALA A 215 -3.27 7.89 -17.71
N CYS A 216 -4.59 7.79 -17.52
CA CYS A 216 -5.50 7.20 -18.51
C CYS A 216 -5.54 7.94 -19.86
N ASN A 217 -5.07 9.20 -19.90
CA ASN A 217 -4.93 9.99 -21.13
C ASN A 217 -3.64 9.68 -21.93
N GLY A 218 -2.77 8.78 -21.45
CA GLY A 218 -1.54 8.39 -22.11
C GLY A 218 -0.47 9.49 -22.21
N LYS A 219 -0.53 10.53 -21.36
CA LYS A 219 0.42 11.65 -21.41
C LYS A 219 1.57 11.56 -20.40
N PHE A 220 1.32 11.01 -19.22
CA PHE A 220 2.31 11.00 -18.13
C PHE A 220 2.22 9.76 -17.24
N VAL A 221 3.32 9.51 -16.53
CA VAL A 221 3.48 8.52 -15.45
C VAL A 221 3.72 9.28 -14.15
N MET A 222 3.34 8.70 -13.01
CA MET A 222 3.58 9.23 -11.67
C MET A 222 4.26 8.17 -10.79
N SER A 223 5.24 8.60 -9.99
CA SER A 223 5.63 7.92 -8.75
C SER A 223 5.51 8.87 -7.55
N SER A 224 5.37 8.30 -6.35
CA SER A 224 5.46 9.04 -5.09
C SER A 224 6.22 8.25 -4.03
N SER A 225 6.88 8.96 -3.13
CA SER A 225 7.71 8.37 -2.08
C SER A 225 7.56 9.09 -0.76
N ASP A 226 7.95 8.39 0.31
CA ASP A 226 8.11 8.87 1.68
C ASP A 226 9.13 10.03 1.80
N ASP A 227 9.87 10.37 0.73
CA ASP A 227 10.68 11.59 0.64
C ASP A 227 9.87 12.88 0.37
N ASN A 228 8.53 12.81 0.47
CA ASN A 228 7.56 13.87 0.21
C ASN A 228 7.53 14.39 -1.24
N LYS A 229 8.09 13.66 -2.21
CA LYS A 229 7.98 14.02 -3.63
C LYS A 229 6.92 13.17 -4.33
N VAL A 230 6.19 13.82 -5.23
CA VAL A 230 5.45 13.19 -6.32
C VAL A 230 6.15 13.60 -7.61
N VAL A 231 6.67 12.63 -8.36
CA VAL A 231 7.42 12.91 -9.60
C VAL A 231 6.55 12.50 -10.79
N LEU A 232 6.37 13.44 -11.72
CA LEU A 232 5.68 13.20 -12.98
C LEU A 232 6.69 13.04 -14.10
N TYR A 233 6.49 12.03 -14.93
CA TYR A 233 7.36 11.68 -16.05
C TYR A 233 6.59 11.59 -17.36
N SER A 234 7.29 11.84 -18.46
CA SER A 234 6.94 11.44 -19.82
C SER A 234 6.79 9.92 -19.91
N LEU A 235 5.97 9.41 -20.85
CA LEU A 235 5.93 7.98 -21.16
C LEU A 235 7.28 7.41 -21.64
N ARG A 236 8.26 8.28 -21.98
CA ARG A 236 9.62 7.88 -22.40
C ARG A 236 10.63 7.81 -21.26
N GLY A 237 10.27 8.29 -20.06
CA GLY A 237 11.16 8.33 -18.88
C GLY A 237 11.61 9.73 -18.45
N ASP A 238 11.44 10.74 -19.31
CA ASP A 238 11.85 12.13 -19.03
C ASP A 238 11.09 12.71 -17.82
N VAL A 239 11.78 13.39 -16.88
CA VAL A 239 11.10 14.07 -15.75
C VAL A 239 10.42 15.34 -16.25
N LEU A 240 9.10 15.43 -16.06
CA LEU A 240 8.29 16.61 -16.39
C LEU A 240 8.25 17.60 -15.21
N LYS A 241 8.04 17.08 -13.99
CA LYS A 241 7.89 17.90 -12.78
C LYS A 241 8.17 17.08 -11.53
N VAL A 242 8.87 17.67 -10.57
CA VAL A 242 8.86 17.22 -9.17
C VAL A 242 7.87 18.13 -8.43
N VAL A 243 6.92 17.52 -7.71
CA VAL A 243 5.89 18.20 -6.93
C VAL A 243 6.09 17.83 -5.46
N GLU A 244 6.28 18.84 -4.62
CA GLU A 244 6.43 18.67 -3.17
C GLU A 244 5.17 19.18 -2.46
N PRO A 245 4.19 18.32 -2.14
CA PRO A 245 2.97 18.72 -1.43
C PRO A 245 3.19 19.09 0.05
N LYS A 246 4.40 18.87 0.59
CA LYS A 246 4.81 19.25 1.97
C LYS A 246 3.94 18.63 3.08
N LEU A 247 3.59 17.36 2.93
CA LEU A 247 2.70 16.59 3.82
C LEU A 247 3.41 16.03 5.08
N ASN A 248 4.68 16.40 5.32
CA ASN A 248 5.63 15.86 6.30
C ASN A 248 6.00 14.37 6.13
N ILE A 249 5.01 13.49 5.95
CA ILE A 249 5.18 12.15 5.38
C ILE A 249 4.03 11.97 4.38
N LEU A 250 4.36 11.63 3.13
CA LEU A 250 3.39 11.26 2.11
C LEU A 250 3.08 9.76 2.22
N TYR A 251 1.80 9.38 2.28
CA TYR A 251 1.36 7.99 2.47
C TYR A 251 0.86 7.35 1.18
N GLU A 252 0.05 8.07 0.40
CA GLU A 252 -0.45 7.62 -0.91
C GLU A 252 -0.52 8.80 -1.87
N ALA A 253 -0.29 8.54 -3.15
CA ALA A 253 -0.62 9.46 -4.23
C ALA A 253 -1.36 8.70 -5.34
N SER A 254 -2.28 9.39 -6.02
CA SER A 254 -3.12 8.79 -7.06
C SER A 254 -3.43 9.77 -8.17
N ILE A 255 -3.35 9.29 -9.42
CA ILE A 255 -3.84 10.03 -10.58
C ILE A 255 -5.36 9.85 -10.64
N SER A 256 -6.12 10.94 -10.78
CA SER A 256 -7.56 10.86 -11.04
C SER A 256 -7.84 10.06 -12.32
N PRO A 257 -8.84 9.16 -12.38
CA PRO A 257 -9.11 8.34 -13.57
C PRO A 257 -9.40 9.11 -14.87
N CYS A 258 -9.82 10.38 -14.79
CA CYS A 258 -9.91 11.28 -15.96
C CYS A 258 -8.55 11.77 -16.51
N GLY A 259 -7.44 11.45 -15.84
CA GLY A 259 -6.07 11.83 -16.24
C GLY A 259 -5.72 13.31 -16.07
N ARG A 260 -6.58 14.12 -15.42
CA ARG A 260 -6.39 15.57 -15.26
C ARG A 260 -5.67 15.96 -13.98
N PHE A 261 -5.99 15.28 -12.88
CA PHE A 261 -5.48 15.60 -11.55
C PHE A 261 -4.54 14.52 -11.02
N VAL A 262 -3.64 14.96 -10.14
CA VAL A 262 -2.77 14.16 -9.28
C VAL A 262 -3.09 14.59 -7.85
N ALA A 263 -3.43 13.65 -6.97
CA ALA A 263 -3.70 13.92 -5.56
C ALA A 263 -2.67 13.21 -4.67
N ALA A 264 -2.42 13.77 -3.48
CA ALA A 264 -1.51 13.20 -2.50
C ALA A 264 -2.05 13.37 -1.07
N SER A 265 -1.93 12.32 -0.25
CA SER A 265 -2.29 12.29 1.17
C SER A 265 -1.10 11.91 2.04
N GLY A 266 -1.20 12.18 3.35
CA GLY A 266 -0.06 12.06 4.25
C GLY A 266 -0.41 12.33 5.71
N PHE A 267 0.56 12.81 6.48
CA PHE A 267 0.39 13.12 7.90
C PHE A 267 -0.59 14.30 8.15
N THR A 268 -0.81 15.17 7.16
CA THR A 268 -1.80 16.26 7.21
C THR A 268 -3.25 15.75 7.06
N PRO A 269 -4.24 16.43 7.67
CA PRO A 269 -5.65 16.03 7.56
C PRO A 269 -6.23 16.22 6.15
N ASP A 270 -5.69 17.13 5.36
CA ASP A 270 -6.19 17.45 4.03
C ASP A 270 -5.47 16.62 2.94
N VAL A 271 -6.22 16.18 1.94
CA VAL A 271 -5.66 15.61 0.69
C VAL A 271 -5.51 16.74 -0.32
N PHE A 272 -4.28 17.01 -0.78
CA PHE A 272 -4.04 18.07 -1.76
C PHE A 272 -4.19 17.53 -3.19
N VAL A 273 -4.97 18.24 -4.02
CA VAL A 273 -5.25 17.88 -5.41
C VAL A 273 -4.61 18.92 -6.35
N PHE A 274 -3.84 18.43 -7.31
CA PHE A 274 -3.09 19.23 -8.28
C PHE A 274 -3.59 18.94 -9.70
N GLU A 275 -3.77 19.98 -10.51
CA GLU A 275 -4.05 19.85 -11.94
C GLU A 275 -2.73 19.78 -12.73
N VAL A 276 -2.63 18.80 -13.63
CA VAL A 276 -1.51 18.64 -14.56
C VAL A 276 -1.89 19.33 -15.88
N LEU A 277 -1.25 20.47 -16.16
CA LEU A 277 -1.57 21.32 -17.29
C LEU A 277 -0.81 20.92 -18.54
N PHE A 278 -1.53 20.82 -19.65
CA PHE A 278 -0.99 20.58 -20.99
C PHE A 278 -1.47 21.67 -21.95
N ASN A 279 -0.66 22.00 -22.97
CA ASN A 279 -1.07 22.95 -24.01
C ASN A 279 -1.99 22.27 -25.05
N ARG A 280 -2.43 23.03 -26.07
CA ARG A 280 -3.31 22.52 -27.13
C ARG A 280 -2.63 21.46 -28.01
N GLN A 281 -1.31 21.52 -28.12
CA GLN A 281 -0.43 20.60 -28.84
C GLN A 281 -0.25 19.27 -28.07
N GLY A 282 -0.60 19.25 -26.78
CA GLY A 282 -0.54 18.08 -25.91
C GLY A 282 0.73 17.99 -25.05
N GLU A 283 1.64 18.95 -25.16
CA GLU A 283 2.89 19.06 -24.41
C GLU A 283 2.64 19.53 -22.97
N PHE A 284 3.48 19.11 -22.04
CA PHE A 284 3.39 19.48 -20.63
C PHE A 284 3.72 20.96 -20.41
N VAL A 285 2.99 21.63 -19.51
CA VAL A 285 3.17 23.05 -19.19
C VAL A 285 3.59 23.24 -17.73
N ASP A 286 2.77 22.79 -16.78
CA ASP A 286 3.02 22.96 -15.34
C ASP A 286 2.12 22.04 -14.49
N VAL A 287 2.37 21.97 -13.18
CA VAL A 287 1.45 21.37 -12.20
C VAL A 287 1.06 22.43 -11.17
N LYS A 288 -0.24 22.64 -10.97
CA LYS A 288 -0.77 23.67 -10.04
C LYS A 288 -1.74 23.05 -9.03
N ARG A 289 -1.70 23.51 -7.78
CA ARG A 289 -2.70 23.13 -6.75
C ARG A 289 -4.07 23.61 -7.22
N ALA A 290 -5.03 22.70 -7.32
CA ALA A 290 -6.37 22.94 -7.85
C ALA A 290 -7.38 23.13 -6.71
N PHE A 291 -7.43 22.17 -5.79
CA PHE A 291 -8.27 22.18 -4.59
C PHE A 291 -7.73 21.18 -3.56
N GLU A 292 -8.46 20.99 -2.46
CA GLU A 292 -8.11 20.08 -1.38
C GLU A 292 -9.37 19.46 -0.75
N LEU A 293 -9.23 18.26 -0.18
CA LEU A 293 -10.32 17.54 0.50
C LEU A 293 -10.20 17.77 2.01
N LYS A 294 -11.03 18.68 2.54
CA LYS A 294 -10.98 19.15 3.94
C LYS A 294 -11.85 18.32 4.88
N GLY A 295 -11.56 18.43 6.18
CA GLY A 295 -12.52 18.08 7.24
C GLY A 295 -12.28 16.74 7.95
N HIS A 296 -11.12 16.11 7.74
CA HIS A 296 -10.53 15.19 8.71
C HIS A 296 -9.84 15.95 9.84
N THR A 297 -9.55 15.28 10.96
CA THR A 297 -8.81 15.85 12.10
C THR A 297 -7.41 15.24 12.29
N SER A 298 -7.04 14.24 11.48
CA SER A 298 -5.72 13.61 11.49
C SER A 298 -5.34 13.09 10.10
N GLY A 299 -4.10 12.62 9.94
CA GLY A 299 -3.51 12.23 8.66
C GLY A 299 -4.35 11.23 7.84
N VAL A 300 -4.51 11.52 6.55
CA VAL A 300 -5.26 10.66 5.60
C VAL A 300 -4.33 9.56 5.07
N LEU A 301 -4.60 8.34 5.50
CA LEU A 301 -3.76 7.15 5.31
C LEU A 301 -3.86 6.59 3.89
N SER A 302 -5.05 6.60 3.30
CA SER A 302 -5.30 6.13 1.93
C SER A 302 -6.56 6.80 1.34
N PHE A 303 -6.64 6.91 0.01
CA PHE A 303 -7.80 7.47 -0.69
C PHE A 303 -7.97 6.92 -2.12
N CYS A 304 -9.16 7.02 -2.68
CA CYS A 304 -9.49 6.52 -4.03
C CYS A 304 -10.58 7.33 -4.74
N PHE A 305 -10.39 7.60 -6.03
CA PHE A 305 -11.40 8.23 -6.91
C PHE A 305 -12.24 7.16 -7.65
N ASN A 306 -13.45 7.53 -8.11
CA ASN A 306 -14.24 6.73 -9.06
C ASN A 306 -13.85 7.03 -10.53
N GLN A 307 -14.34 6.24 -11.49
CA GLN A 307 -13.83 6.25 -12.88
C GLN A 307 -14.11 7.56 -13.64
N ASN A 308 -15.15 8.33 -13.27
CA ASN A 308 -15.42 9.65 -13.84
C ASN A 308 -14.77 10.80 -13.03
N SER A 309 -14.07 10.50 -11.93
CA SER A 309 -13.51 11.47 -10.98
C SER A 309 -14.54 12.40 -10.30
N SER A 310 -15.84 12.04 -10.27
CA SER A 310 -16.87 12.85 -9.59
C SER A 310 -16.99 12.58 -8.09
N ARG A 311 -16.34 11.53 -7.58
CA ARG A 311 -16.29 11.18 -6.16
C ARG A 311 -14.89 10.76 -5.73
N CYS A 312 -14.56 11.04 -4.48
CA CYS A 312 -13.38 10.50 -3.79
C CYS A 312 -13.78 9.90 -2.44
N VAL A 313 -13.13 8.80 -2.02
CA VAL A 313 -13.23 8.27 -0.65
C VAL A 313 -11.87 8.38 0.01
N THR A 314 -11.83 8.89 1.24
CA THR A 314 -10.64 8.98 2.10
C THR A 314 -10.82 8.13 3.35
N ALA A 315 -9.71 7.62 3.90
CA ALA A 315 -9.66 6.99 5.23
C ALA A 315 -8.53 7.61 6.06
N SER A 316 -8.83 8.03 7.28
CA SER A 316 -7.91 8.79 8.14
C SER A 316 -7.65 8.10 9.48
N LYS A 317 -6.48 8.41 10.05
CA LYS A 317 -6.12 8.06 11.42
C LYS A 317 -7.02 8.71 12.48
N ASP A 318 -7.87 9.66 12.11
CA ASP A 318 -8.94 10.19 12.99
C ASP A 318 -10.07 9.18 13.28
N GLY A 319 -9.98 7.96 12.74
CA GLY A 319 -10.95 6.88 12.95
C GLY A 319 -12.13 6.93 11.97
N THR A 320 -12.14 7.88 11.03
CA THR A 320 -13.26 8.09 10.10
C THR A 320 -12.85 7.80 8.65
N TRP A 321 -13.83 7.38 7.85
CA TRP A 321 -13.78 7.52 6.39
C TRP A 321 -14.75 8.62 5.96
N LYS A 322 -14.46 9.27 4.82
CA LYS A 322 -15.31 10.31 4.22
C LYS A 322 -15.47 10.07 2.73
N LEU A 323 -16.68 10.29 2.24
CA LEU A 323 -17.04 10.28 0.82
C LEU A 323 -17.25 11.74 0.38
N PHE A 324 -16.43 12.20 -0.56
CA PHE A 324 -16.48 13.55 -1.12
C PHE A 324 -17.15 13.56 -2.50
N ASP A 325 -17.86 14.65 -2.79
CA ASP A 325 -18.14 15.10 -4.14
C ASP A 325 -16.93 15.87 -4.68
N THR A 326 -16.45 15.48 -5.86
CA THR A 326 -15.33 16.13 -6.55
C THR A 326 -15.71 16.68 -7.92
N GLU A 327 -17.00 16.72 -8.27
CA GLU A 327 -17.52 17.40 -9.48
C GLU A 327 -17.67 18.91 -9.26
N ILE A 328 -16.59 19.55 -8.83
CA ILE A 328 -16.57 20.95 -8.36
C ILE A 328 -15.96 21.91 -9.36
N ARG A 329 -16.50 23.13 -9.43
CA ARG A 329 -15.93 24.25 -10.18
C ARG A 329 -14.90 24.98 -9.31
N TYR A 330 -13.79 24.32 -9.00
CA TYR A 330 -12.70 24.91 -8.19
C TYR A 330 -12.13 26.21 -8.79
N ASN A 331 -12.15 26.37 -10.13
CA ASN A 331 -11.84 27.63 -10.82
C ASN A 331 -12.77 28.80 -10.47
N LEU A 332 -13.91 28.55 -9.82
CA LEU A 332 -14.85 29.54 -9.28
C LEU A 332 -14.83 29.59 -7.74
N GLY A 333 -13.84 28.96 -7.10
CA GLY A 333 -13.72 28.89 -5.64
C GLY A 333 -14.64 27.87 -4.94
N GLN A 334 -15.29 26.95 -5.69
CA GLN A 334 -16.10 25.88 -5.10
C GLN A 334 -15.19 24.82 -4.45
N GLU A 335 -15.39 24.56 -3.16
CA GLU A 335 -14.70 23.49 -2.42
C GLU A 335 -15.41 22.13 -2.54
N ALA A 336 -14.67 21.04 -2.28
CA ALA A 336 -15.20 19.67 -2.26
C ALA A 336 -16.11 19.45 -1.04
N GLN A 337 -17.31 18.90 -1.26
CA GLN A 337 -18.29 18.67 -0.19
C GLN A 337 -18.26 17.23 0.30
N ILE A 338 -18.40 17.03 1.61
CA ILE A 338 -18.58 15.70 2.22
C ILE A 338 -20.03 15.26 1.98
N ILE A 339 -20.22 14.23 1.16
CA ILE A 339 -21.52 13.57 0.91
C ILE A 339 -21.91 12.72 2.13
N ALA A 340 -20.94 12.01 2.71
CA ALA A 340 -21.14 11.13 3.85
C ALA A 340 -19.82 10.90 4.60
N SER A 341 -19.92 10.50 5.87
CA SER A 341 -18.80 10.05 6.68
C SER A 341 -19.26 8.96 7.65
N GLY A 342 -18.34 8.13 8.12
CA GLY A 342 -18.65 7.17 9.16
C GLY A 342 -17.42 6.66 9.90
N ASP A 343 -17.67 6.16 11.10
CA ASP A 343 -16.62 5.78 12.04
C ASP A 343 -16.22 4.30 11.91
N TRP A 344 -14.93 4.03 12.06
CA TRP A 344 -14.37 2.69 12.15
C TRP A 344 -13.02 2.73 12.90
N ASP A 345 -13.07 2.53 14.21
CA ASP A 345 -11.93 2.78 15.12
C ASP A 345 -10.66 1.96 14.83
N VAL A 346 -10.76 0.89 14.03
CA VAL A 346 -9.60 0.15 13.49
C VAL A 346 -8.62 1.10 12.77
N LEU A 347 -9.13 2.14 12.10
CA LEU A 347 -8.32 3.15 11.41
C LEU A 347 -7.44 4.00 12.36
N ARG A 348 -7.83 4.17 13.64
CA ARG A 348 -7.02 4.93 14.63
C ARG A 348 -5.67 4.25 14.92
N ASN A 349 -5.70 2.92 14.94
CA ASN A 349 -4.60 2.06 15.35
C ASN A 349 -3.85 1.42 14.16
N ALA A 350 -4.36 1.55 12.94
CA ALA A 350 -3.72 1.03 11.73
C ALA A 350 -2.47 1.86 11.34
N SER A 351 -1.46 1.20 10.79
CA SER A 351 -0.34 1.88 10.12
C SER A 351 -0.69 2.17 8.66
N PRO A 352 -0.12 3.23 8.03
CA PRO A 352 -0.48 3.66 6.67
C PRO A 352 -0.40 2.53 5.64
N GLU A 353 0.67 1.74 5.67
CA GLU A 353 0.90 0.58 4.80
C GLU A 353 -0.19 -0.50 4.83
N THR A 354 -1.01 -0.51 5.90
CA THR A 354 -2.06 -1.52 6.14
C THR A 354 -3.47 -0.99 5.89
N VAL A 355 -3.61 0.26 5.46
CA VAL A 355 -4.88 0.86 5.07
C VAL A 355 -4.92 0.99 3.55
N SER A 356 -6.02 0.56 2.94
CA SER A 356 -6.19 0.66 1.48
C SER A 356 -7.65 0.85 1.13
N VAL A 357 -7.95 1.96 0.45
CA VAL A 357 -9.29 2.29 -0.05
C VAL A 357 -9.43 1.88 -1.51
N ALA A 358 -10.56 1.27 -1.86
CA ALA A 358 -10.93 1.01 -3.25
C ALA A 358 -12.39 1.41 -3.49
N MET A 359 -12.63 2.35 -4.39
CA MET A 359 -13.99 2.70 -4.84
C MET A 359 -14.35 1.96 -6.13
N SER A 360 -15.63 1.61 -6.26
CA SER A 360 -16.20 1.07 -7.50
C SER A 360 -16.02 2.06 -8.65
N PRO A 361 -15.80 1.58 -9.90
CA PRO A 361 -15.74 2.45 -11.08
C PRO A 361 -16.99 3.33 -11.22
N SER A 362 -18.15 2.81 -10.83
CA SER A 362 -19.46 3.50 -10.82
C SER A 362 -19.62 4.57 -9.72
N GLY A 363 -18.76 4.58 -8.69
CA GLY A 363 -18.93 5.43 -7.51
C GLY A 363 -20.15 5.11 -6.63
N LYS A 364 -20.73 3.90 -6.76
CA LYS A 364 -21.92 3.43 -6.01
C LYS A 364 -21.58 2.61 -4.77
N SER A 365 -20.40 2.00 -4.71
CA SER A 365 -19.88 1.26 -3.55
C SER A 365 -18.38 1.53 -3.35
N PHE A 366 -17.87 1.26 -2.16
CA PHE A 366 -16.44 1.31 -1.86
C PHE A 366 -16.09 0.31 -0.75
N ALA A 367 -14.81 -0.03 -0.65
CA ALA A 367 -14.25 -0.86 0.39
C ALA A 367 -13.09 -0.12 1.07
N VAL A 368 -13.00 -0.26 2.39
CA VAL A 368 -11.88 0.21 3.20
C VAL A 368 -11.25 -1.00 3.87
N GLY A 369 -10.01 -1.30 3.51
CA GLY A 369 -9.15 -2.24 4.23
C GLY A 369 -8.38 -1.53 5.33
N ALA A 370 -8.22 -2.18 6.48
CA ALA A 370 -7.36 -1.72 7.58
C ALA A 370 -6.86 -2.94 8.39
N SER A 371 -5.56 -2.98 8.71
CA SER A 371 -4.91 -4.12 9.40
C SER A 371 -5.15 -5.45 8.66
N ARG A 372 -5.99 -6.36 9.16
CA ARG A 372 -6.35 -7.64 8.50
C ARG A 372 -7.83 -7.71 8.08
N HIS A 373 -8.53 -6.58 8.08
CA HIS A 373 -9.98 -6.50 7.94
C HIS A 373 -10.36 -5.65 6.73
N VAL A 374 -11.49 -5.96 6.09
CA VAL A 374 -12.09 -5.09 5.06
C VAL A 374 -13.57 -4.90 5.35
N ARG A 375 -14.02 -3.65 5.29
CA ARG A 375 -15.43 -3.26 5.38
C ARG A 375 -15.88 -2.67 4.05
N ILE A 376 -17.02 -3.14 3.54
CA ILE A 376 -17.61 -2.68 2.28
C ILE A 376 -18.82 -1.81 2.60
N PHE A 377 -19.02 -0.72 1.84
CA PHE A 377 -20.03 0.30 2.07
C PHE A 377 -20.78 0.66 0.78
N SER A 378 -22.03 1.09 0.92
CA SER A 378 -22.81 1.71 -0.17
C SER A 378 -22.58 3.23 -0.18
N ALA A 379 -22.17 3.78 -1.32
CA ALA A 379 -22.08 5.22 -1.54
C ALA A 379 -23.43 5.89 -1.90
N LEU A 380 -24.53 5.15 -1.77
CA LEU A 380 -25.91 5.62 -1.93
C LEU A 380 -26.74 5.48 -0.65
N GLN A 381 -26.43 4.50 0.19
CA GLN A 381 -26.98 4.33 1.55
C GLN A 381 -25.85 3.97 2.53
N PRO A 382 -25.06 4.94 3.00
CA PRO A 382 -23.88 4.67 3.83
C PRO A 382 -24.22 4.03 5.19
N GLU A 383 -25.42 4.30 5.70
CA GLU A 383 -26.02 3.65 6.89
C GLU A 383 -26.19 2.13 6.74
N LYS A 384 -26.21 1.60 5.51
CA LYS A 384 -26.38 0.17 5.27
C LYS A 384 -25.12 -0.59 5.69
N GLN A 385 -25.16 -1.12 6.91
CA GLN A 385 -24.11 -1.99 7.40
C GLN A 385 -24.10 -3.32 6.63
N PHE A 386 -22.93 -3.65 6.08
CA PHE A 386 -22.57 -4.96 5.55
C PHE A 386 -21.69 -5.70 6.56
N ASN A 387 -21.70 -7.04 6.51
CA ASN A 387 -20.82 -7.88 7.32
C ASN A 387 -19.35 -7.47 7.14
N LEU A 388 -18.62 -7.40 8.26
CA LEU A 388 -17.20 -7.09 8.30
C LEU A 388 -16.40 -8.35 7.93
N MET A 389 -15.54 -8.26 6.91
CA MET A 389 -14.60 -9.34 6.60
C MET A 389 -13.44 -9.27 7.61
N LEU A 390 -13.46 -10.18 8.59
CA LEU A 390 -12.42 -10.33 9.61
C LEU A 390 -11.29 -11.24 9.12
N ASP A 391 -10.07 -11.02 9.63
CA ASP A 391 -8.85 -11.81 9.42
C ASP A 391 -8.66 -12.48 8.04
N LEU A 392 -8.82 -11.66 7.00
CA LEU A 392 -8.76 -12.06 5.59
C LEU A 392 -7.42 -12.68 5.17
N HIS A 393 -6.33 -12.24 5.77
CA HIS A 393 -4.97 -12.70 5.51
C HIS A 393 -4.26 -12.93 6.85
N GLN A 394 -3.28 -13.82 6.90
CA GLN A 394 -2.55 -14.11 8.15
C GLN A 394 -1.72 -12.90 8.62
N ALA A 395 -1.07 -12.23 7.67
CA ALA A 395 -0.34 -10.98 7.84
C ALA A 395 -1.22 -9.77 7.45
N PRO A 396 -0.82 -8.53 7.79
CA PRO A 396 -1.57 -7.33 7.41
C PRO A 396 -1.79 -7.20 5.90
N LEU A 397 -2.94 -6.64 5.54
CA LEU A 397 -3.37 -6.33 4.19
C LEU A 397 -2.39 -5.33 3.54
N CYS A 398 -2.06 -5.55 2.27
CA CYS A 398 -1.15 -4.72 1.48
C CYS A 398 -1.86 -3.83 0.46
N ARG A 399 -2.95 -4.32 -0.15
CA ARG A 399 -3.82 -3.53 -1.04
C ARG A 399 -5.22 -4.15 -1.13
N VAL A 400 -6.20 -3.28 -1.35
CA VAL A 400 -7.54 -3.61 -1.86
C VAL A 400 -7.66 -3.04 -3.28
N ARG A 401 -8.21 -3.80 -4.22
CA ARG A 401 -8.63 -3.28 -5.54
C ARG A 401 -10.02 -3.77 -5.89
N MET A 402 -10.84 -2.91 -6.51
CA MET A 402 -12.06 -3.31 -7.18
C MET A 402 -11.81 -3.56 -8.65
N SER A 403 -12.51 -4.54 -9.21
CA SER A 403 -12.51 -4.84 -10.64
C SER A 403 -13.09 -3.68 -11.48
N PRO A 404 -12.71 -3.56 -12.77
CA PRO A 404 -13.26 -2.53 -13.69
C PRO A 404 -14.76 -2.66 -13.98
N CYS A 405 -15.42 -3.76 -13.59
CA CYS A 405 -16.87 -3.90 -13.62
C CYS A 405 -17.56 -3.58 -12.27
N GLY A 406 -16.79 -3.28 -11.21
CA GLY A 406 -17.28 -3.02 -9.86
C GLY A 406 -17.77 -4.24 -9.07
N LEU A 407 -18.09 -5.36 -9.73
CA LEU A 407 -18.74 -6.53 -9.12
C LEU A 407 -17.82 -7.40 -8.26
N MET A 408 -16.50 -7.28 -8.42
CA MET A 408 -15.50 -8.10 -7.74
C MET A 408 -14.50 -7.24 -6.98
N LEU A 409 -14.07 -7.74 -5.81
CA LEU A 409 -13.10 -7.15 -4.90
C LEU A 409 -11.92 -8.11 -4.74
N ALA A 410 -10.68 -7.62 -4.88
CA ALA A 410 -9.46 -8.40 -4.67
C ALA A 410 -8.66 -7.83 -3.49
N THR A 411 -8.10 -8.71 -2.67
CA THR A 411 -7.27 -8.35 -1.51
C THR A 411 -5.97 -9.16 -1.49
N CYS A 412 -4.88 -8.51 -1.09
CA CYS A 412 -3.57 -9.14 -0.83
C CYS A 412 -3.05 -8.75 0.57
N GLY A 413 -2.14 -9.55 1.13
CA GLY A 413 -1.57 -9.30 2.47
C GLY A 413 -0.73 -10.46 3.02
N ASP A 414 -1.08 -11.70 2.66
CA ASP A 414 -0.26 -12.89 2.85
C ASP A 414 0.18 -13.44 1.46
N ARG A 415 0.49 -14.75 1.38
CA ARG A 415 0.93 -15.43 0.13
C ARG A 415 -0.21 -15.73 -0.85
N HIS A 416 -1.43 -15.34 -0.52
CA HIS A 416 -2.63 -15.68 -1.27
C HIS A 416 -3.42 -14.40 -1.59
N ILE A 417 -3.98 -14.36 -2.80
CA ILE A 417 -4.88 -13.27 -3.21
C ILE A 417 -6.29 -13.80 -3.05
N ARG A 418 -7.14 -13.08 -2.32
CA ARG A 418 -8.53 -13.51 -2.11
C ARG A 418 -9.46 -12.61 -2.91
N ILE A 419 -10.42 -13.23 -3.58
CA ILE A 419 -11.34 -12.61 -4.53
C ILE A 419 -12.76 -12.77 -4.00
N PHE A 420 -13.51 -11.68 -3.92
CA PHE A 420 -14.85 -11.63 -3.32
C PHE A 420 -15.87 -10.95 -4.24
N HIS A 421 -17.14 -11.28 -4.07
CA HIS A 421 -18.25 -10.49 -4.61
C HIS A 421 -18.36 -9.16 -3.87
N ASN A 422 -18.45 -8.06 -4.61
CA ASN A 422 -18.76 -6.74 -4.06
C ASN A 422 -20.26 -6.59 -3.85
N VAL A 423 -20.78 -7.18 -2.76
CA VAL A 423 -22.22 -7.22 -2.42
C VAL A 423 -22.83 -5.82 -2.34
N ALA A 424 -22.05 -4.81 -1.96
CA ALA A 424 -22.50 -3.42 -1.92
C ALA A 424 -22.78 -2.83 -3.31
N GLU A 425 -22.11 -3.28 -4.38
CA GLU A 425 -22.40 -2.80 -5.75
C GLU A 425 -23.72 -3.36 -6.28
N TYR A 426 -24.01 -4.64 -6.00
CA TYR A 426 -25.30 -5.25 -6.30
C TYR A 426 -26.43 -4.54 -5.53
N PHE A 427 -26.25 -4.32 -4.22
CA PHE A 427 -27.22 -3.62 -3.38
C PHE A 427 -27.43 -2.16 -3.83
N SER A 428 -26.36 -1.39 -4.03
CA SER A 428 -26.46 -0.01 -4.53
C SER A 428 -27.08 0.06 -5.93
N SER A 429 -26.94 -0.97 -6.76
CA SER A 429 -27.60 -1.02 -8.06
C SER A 429 -29.11 -1.26 -7.96
N VAL A 430 -29.55 -2.12 -7.03
CA VAL A 430 -30.97 -2.25 -6.67
C VAL A 430 -31.53 -0.91 -6.17
N VAL A 431 -30.87 -0.26 -5.22
CA VAL A 431 -31.29 1.05 -4.67
C VAL A 431 -31.35 2.14 -5.75
N ALA A 432 -30.39 2.15 -6.69
CA ALA A 432 -30.38 3.09 -7.81
C ALA A 432 -31.55 2.87 -8.78
N LEU A 433 -31.87 1.61 -9.10
CA LEU A 433 -33.02 1.26 -9.94
C LEU A 433 -34.35 1.59 -9.25
N GLU A 434 -34.50 1.31 -7.96
CA GLU A 434 -35.68 1.71 -7.16
C GLU A 434 -35.88 3.22 -7.11
N LYS A 435 -34.80 4.02 -7.09
CA LYS A 435 -34.90 5.47 -7.26
C LYS A 435 -35.35 5.82 -8.69
N ALA A 436 -34.70 5.29 -9.72
CA ALA A 436 -35.04 5.57 -11.12
C ALA A 436 -36.51 5.21 -11.46
N ILE A 437 -37.07 4.14 -10.89
CA ILE A 437 -38.48 3.75 -11.06
C ILE A 437 -39.46 4.74 -10.42
N ARG A 438 -39.08 5.37 -9.29
CA ARG A 438 -39.88 6.43 -8.65
C ARG A 438 -39.83 7.74 -9.45
N ASP A 439 -38.66 8.06 -10.01
CA ASP A 439 -38.43 9.27 -10.79
C ASP A 439 -39.00 9.15 -12.23
N ALA A 440 -39.22 7.94 -12.74
CA ALA A 440 -39.77 7.65 -14.07
C ALA A 440 -41.27 7.97 -14.19
N ARG A 441 -41.59 8.98 -15.01
CA ARG A 441 -42.95 9.47 -15.30
C ARG A 441 -43.71 8.68 -16.37
N GLU A 442 -43.01 8.01 -17.28
CA GLU A 442 -43.59 7.27 -18.40
C GLU A 442 -43.59 5.76 -18.13
N GLU A 443 -44.66 5.06 -18.55
CA GLU A 443 -44.82 3.61 -18.30
C GLU A 443 -43.80 2.75 -19.04
N ALA A 444 -43.46 3.08 -20.29
CA ALA A 444 -42.55 2.30 -21.13
C ALA A 444 -41.11 2.19 -20.57
N PRO A 445 -40.42 3.29 -20.17
CA PRO A 445 -39.13 3.18 -19.50
C PRO A 445 -39.27 2.61 -18.08
N ARG A 446 -40.35 2.91 -17.35
CA ARG A 446 -40.61 2.37 -16.01
C ARG A 446 -40.68 0.85 -16.01
N ARG A 447 -41.37 0.25 -16.98
CA ARG A 447 -41.42 -1.22 -17.17
C ARG A 447 -40.05 -1.83 -17.40
N ARG A 448 -39.23 -1.25 -18.29
CA ARG A 448 -37.85 -1.72 -18.54
C ARG A 448 -36.98 -1.65 -17.29
N LEU A 449 -37.15 -0.62 -16.47
CA LEU A 449 -36.45 -0.49 -15.18
C LEU A 449 -36.93 -1.51 -14.15
N GLN A 450 -38.21 -1.90 -14.16
CA GLN A 450 -38.74 -2.98 -13.31
C GLN A 450 -38.16 -4.34 -13.71
N GLU A 451 -38.12 -4.66 -15.01
CA GLU A 451 -37.49 -5.87 -15.55
C GLU A 451 -35.99 -5.94 -15.16
N GLN A 452 -35.27 -4.81 -15.18
CA GLN A 452 -33.89 -4.71 -14.67
C GLN A 452 -33.77 -4.80 -13.14
N LEU A 453 -34.76 -4.31 -12.39
CA LEU A 453 -34.77 -4.38 -10.92
C LEU A 453 -34.95 -5.82 -10.44
N GLU A 454 -35.78 -6.61 -11.12
CA GLU A 454 -35.97 -8.04 -10.85
C GLU A 454 -34.66 -8.80 -11.10
N GLU A 455 -34.03 -8.61 -12.28
CA GLU A 455 -32.73 -9.23 -12.59
C GLU A 455 -31.62 -8.81 -11.59
N ALA A 456 -31.62 -7.56 -11.13
CA ALA A 456 -30.67 -7.06 -10.13
C ALA A 456 -30.92 -7.64 -8.74
N ARG A 457 -32.18 -7.87 -8.36
CA ARG A 457 -32.57 -8.52 -7.09
C ARG A 457 -32.23 -10.01 -7.09
N ASP A 458 -32.43 -10.71 -8.20
CA ASP A 458 -32.05 -12.12 -8.33
C ASP A 458 -30.52 -12.29 -8.25
N LYS A 459 -29.75 -11.42 -8.91
CA LYS A 459 -28.29 -11.36 -8.78
C LYS A 459 -27.84 -11.07 -7.34
N LEU A 460 -28.51 -10.17 -6.64
CA LEU A 460 -28.23 -9.89 -5.23
C LEU A 460 -28.53 -11.11 -4.34
N GLN A 461 -29.66 -11.78 -4.54
CA GLN A 461 -30.01 -13.02 -3.82
C GLN A 461 -29.02 -14.15 -4.09
N ALA A 462 -28.54 -14.29 -5.32
CA ALA A 462 -27.54 -15.31 -5.69
C ALA A 462 -26.18 -15.12 -5.01
N VAL A 463 -25.88 -13.91 -4.50
CA VAL A 463 -24.65 -13.57 -3.76
C VAL A 463 -24.84 -13.66 -2.23
N TYR A 464 -26.07 -13.91 -1.76
CA TYR A 464 -26.42 -14.16 -0.35
C TYR A 464 -26.75 -15.64 -0.06
N LYS A 465 -26.66 -16.52 -1.06
CA LYS A 465 -26.88 -17.98 -0.95
C LYS A 465 -25.56 -18.72 -0.90
#